data_AF-A0A6A6SJB5-F1
#
_entry.id   AF-A0A6A6SJB5-F1
#
_cell.length_a   1.000
_cell.length_b   1.000
_cell.length_c   1.000
_cell.angle_alpha   90.00
_cell.angle_beta   90.00
_cell.angle_gamma   90.00
#
_symmetry.space_group_name_H-M   'P 1'
#
loop_
_entity.id
_entity.type
_entity.pdbx_description
1 polymer ?
#
loop_
_entity_poly.entity_id
_entity_poly.type
_entity_poly.pdbx_seq_one_letter_code
_entity_poly.pdbx_strand_id
1 'polypeptide(L)'
;YKTISYSWGVGRERDETATLLVAGQPLIVPKTSERAIRRFQANGTSVVLWCDAACINQLDREGEKNAHILYMSLVYSRSQGNLVYLGEDTDGTAALAFSTIRRLRDKDKSMLLDLKNETSANGAEIRALTSLFSRPWFRRAWVVQEVVL
;
A
#
# COMPACT_ATOMS: atom_id res chain seq x y z
N TYR A 1 -14.49 0.20 -9.90
CA TYR A 1 -13.18 0.83 -9.69
C TYR A 1 -12.35 -0.06 -8.78
N LYS A 2 -11.02 0.11 -8.75
CA LYS A 2 -10.14 -0.48 -7.72
C LYS A 2 -9.72 0.61 -6.75
N THR A 3 -9.61 0.30 -5.46
CA THR A 3 -9.05 1.25 -4.48
C THR A 3 -7.54 1.19 -4.49
N ILE A 4 -6.90 2.28 -4.09
CA ILE A 4 -5.46 2.31 -3.84
C ILE A 4 -5.24 2.49 -2.34
N SER A 5 -4.40 1.64 -1.78
CA SER A 5 -3.89 1.79 -0.44
C SER A 5 -2.39 2.03 -0.45
N TYR A 6 -1.95 3.11 0.19
CA TYR A 6 -0.56 3.53 0.23
C TYR A 6 -0.27 4.28 1.54
N SER A 7 1.00 4.38 1.91
CA SER A 7 1.41 5.25 3.02
C SER A 7 1.63 6.68 2.54
N TRP A 8 1.15 7.64 3.32
CA TRP A 8 1.33 9.08 3.06
C TRP A 8 2.79 9.57 3.17
N GLY A 9 3.76 8.68 3.31
CA GLY A 9 5.18 9.00 3.50
C GLY A 9 5.56 9.10 4.98
N VAL A 10 6.87 9.15 5.23
CA VAL A 10 7.47 9.33 6.56
C VAL A 10 8.45 10.49 6.56
N GLY A 11 8.47 11.25 7.67
CA GLY A 11 9.32 12.43 7.80
C GLY A 11 9.01 13.46 6.70
N ARG A 12 10.06 13.94 6.01
CA ARG A 12 9.95 14.96 4.95
C ARG A 12 9.12 14.52 3.74
N GLU A 13 9.08 13.22 3.43
CA GLU A 13 8.29 12.69 2.30
C GLU A 13 6.79 12.94 2.48
N ARG A 14 6.32 13.11 3.73
CA ARG A 14 4.91 13.39 4.03
C ARG A 14 4.45 14.76 3.53
N ASP A 15 5.37 15.72 3.50
CA ASP A 15 5.09 17.10 3.09
C ASP A 15 5.34 17.30 1.58
N GLU A 16 5.92 16.30 0.91
CA GLU A 16 6.12 16.33 -0.54
C GLU A 16 4.78 16.16 -1.27
N THR A 17 4.56 17.04 -2.24
CA THR A 17 3.37 17.03 -3.08
C THR A 17 3.72 16.87 -4.55
N ALA A 18 2.74 16.42 -5.32
CA ALA A 18 2.79 16.37 -6.77
C ALA A 18 1.46 16.83 -7.36
N THR A 19 1.51 17.26 -8.60
CA THR A 19 0.31 17.66 -9.36
C THR A 19 -0.12 16.54 -10.28
N LEU A 20 -1.37 16.10 -10.12
CA LEU A 20 -2.08 15.23 -11.07
C LEU A 20 -3.03 16.06 -11.92
N LEU A 21 -3.26 15.64 -13.16
CA LEU A 21 -4.32 16.21 -14.00
C LEU A 21 -5.55 15.30 -13.93
N VAL A 22 -6.63 15.79 -13.34
CA VAL A 22 -7.91 15.08 -13.22
C VAL A 22 -8.96 15.87 -13.99
N ALA A 23 -9.53 15.26 -15.04
CA ALA A 23 -10.47 15.94 -15.95
C ALA A 23 -9.93 17.28 -16.50
N GLY A 24 -8.62 17.35 -16.77
CA GLY A 24 -7.96 18.57 -17.25
C GLY A 24 -7.66 19.63 -16.19
N GLN A 25 -8.04 19.41 -14.93
CA GLN A 25 -7.77 20.31 -13.82
C GLN A 25 -6.58 19.82 -12.98
N PRO A 26 -5.68 20.72 -12.54
CA PRO A 26 -4.58 20.36 -11.66
C PRO A 26 -5.10 20.05 -10.25
N LEU A 27 -4.68 18.91 -9.71
CA LEU A 27 -4.98 18.46 -8.36
C LEU A 27 -3.67 18.19 -7.62
N ILE A 28 -3.47 18.88 -6.50
CA ILE A 28 -2.31 18.68 -5.63
C ILE A 28 -2.59 17.49 -4.73
N VAL A 29 -1.70 16.50 -4.75
CA VAL A 29 -1.80 15.29 -3.95
C VAL A 29 -0.45 14.98 -3.28
N PRO A 30 -0.41 14.16 -2.21
CA PRO A 30 0.85 13.67 -1.65
C PRO A 30 1.68 12.93 -2.71
N LYS A 31 3.00 13.13 -2.70
CA LYS A 31 3.90 12.54 -3.69
C LYS A 31 3.81 11.02 -3.77
N THR A 32 3.60 10.37 -2.62
CA THR A 32 3.42 8.92 -2.50
C THR A 32 2.17 8.41 -3.21
N SER A 33 1.07 9.17 -3.17
CA SER A 33 -0.19 8.83 -3.87
C SER A 33 -0.01 8.90 -5.39
N GLU A 34 0.70 9.94 -5.87
CA GLU A 34 1.00 10.12 -7.28
C GLU A 34 1.85 8.98 -7.83
N ARG A 35 2.88 8.57 -7.09
CA ARG A 35 3.71 7.41 -7.42
C ARG A 35 2.89 6.13 -7.48
N ALA A 36 2.03 5.88 -6.49
CA ALA A 36 1.15 4.72 -6.46
C ALA A 36 0.24 4.68 -7.70
N ILE A 37 -0.45 5.78 -8.00
CA ILE A 37 -1.33 5.90 -9.17
C ILE A 37 -0.57 5.61 -10.46
N ARG A 38 0.59 6.25 -10.67
CA ARG A 38 1.41 6.03 -11.87
C ARG A 38 1.86 4.57 -11.99
N ARG A 39 2.24 3.93 -10.88
CA ARG A 39 2.68 2.53 -10.90
C ARG A 39 1.57 1.59 -11.36
N PHE A 40 0.33 1.85 -10.95
CA PHE A 40 -0.83 1.07 -11.39
C PHE A 40 -1.32 1.41 -12.80
N GLN A 41 -1.03 2.61 -13.29
CA GLN A 41 -1.31 3.01 -14.68
C GLN A 41 -0.25 2.53 -15.68
N ALA A 42 0.98 2.28 -15.24
CA ALA A 42 2.12 1.92 -16.10
C ALA A 42 1.92 0.63 -16.93
N ASN A 43 0.92 -0.19 -16.60
CA ASN A 43 0.61 -1.43 -17.32
C ASN A 43 -0.22 -1.21 -18.61
N GLY A 44 -0.42 0.04 -19.06
CA GLY A 44 -1.03 0.36 -20.36
C GLY A 44 -2.56 0.14 -20.43
N THR A 45 -3.17 -0.35 -19.36
CA THR A 45 -4.63 -0.49 -19.26
C THR A 45 -5.26 0.80 -18.75
N SER A 46 -6.36 1.24 -19.37
CA SER A 46 -7.24 2.24 -18.75
C SER A 46 -7.87 1.63 -17.50
N VAL A 47 -7.46 2.10 -16.31
CA VAL A 47 -7.97 1.59 -15.03
C VAL A 47 -8.73 2.70 -14.31
N VAL A 48 -9.94 2.39 -13.85
CA VAL A 48 -10.69 3.28 -12.95
C VAL A 48 -10.23 3.05 -11.52
N LEU A 49 -9.51 4.03 -10.99
CA LEU A 49 -8.88 3.99 -9.67
C LEU A 49 -9.58 4.96 -8.71
N TRP A 50 -9.77 4.53 -7.46
CA TRP A 50 -10.17 5.38 -6.36
C TRP A 50 -8.98 5.57 -5.42
N CYS A 51 -8.64 6.82 -5.12
CA CYS A 51 -7.55 7.21 -4.24
C CYS A 51 -8.08 8.28 -3.28
N ASP A 52 -7.90 8.10 -1.97
CA ASP A 52 -8.34 9.04 -0.93
C ASP A 52 -7.82 10.47 -1.16
N ALA A 53 -6.54 10.63 -1.48
CA ALA A 53 -5.95 11.95 -1.77
C ALA A 53 -6.58 12.66 -2.98
N ALA A 54 -7.17 11.91 -3.91
CA ALA A 54 -7.80 12.50 -5.10
C ALA A 54 -9.32 12.62 -4.99
N CYS A 55 -9.96 11.70 -4.27
CA CYS A 55 -11.41 11.54 -4.24
C CYS A 55 -12.06 12.09 -2.97
N ILE A 56 -11.28 12.43 -1.95
CA ILE A 56 -11.77 13.04 -0.71
C ILE A 56 -11.32 14.49 -0.67
N ASN A 57 -12.25 15.39 -0.32
CA ASN A 57 -11.92 16.79 -0.10
C ASN A 57 -11.07 16.93 1.17
N GLN A 58 -9.75 17.04 1.00
CA GLN A 58 -8.78 17.10 2.09
C GLN A 58 -8.85 18.41 2.92
N LEU A 59 -9.60 19.41 2.44
CA LEU A 59 -9.78 20.70 3.10
C LEU A 59 -10.90 20.69 4.14
N ASP A 60 -11.81 19.72 4.08
CA ASP A 60 -12.91 19.59 5.04
C ASP A 60 -12.49 18.69 6.21
N ARG A 61 -11.64 19.25 7.09
CA ARG A 61 -11.07 18.52 8.24
C ARG A 61 -11.97 18.49 9.48
N GLU A 62 -13.03 19.30 9.52
CA GLU A 62 -13.80 19.55 10.75
C GLU A 62 -15.26 19.03 10.75
N GLY A 63 -15.79 18.53 9.63
CA GLY A 63 -17.12 17.90 9.59
C GLY A 63 -17.08 16.37 9.57
N GLU A 64 -17.43 15.73 10.69
CA GLU A 64 -17.77 14.29 10.81
C GLU A 64 -16.68 13.25 10.45
N LYS A 65 -15.74 13.03 11.39
CA LYS A 65 -14.85 11.85 11.36
C LYS A 65 -15.61 10.51 11.28
N ASN A 66 -16.83 10.41 11.83
CA ASN A 66 -17.62 9.17 11.85
C ASN A 66 -18.33 8.88 10.52
N ALA A 67 -18.85 9.90 9.83
CA ALA A 67 -19.45 9.72 8.52
C ALA A 67 -18.39 9.34 7.47
N HIS A 68 -17.21 9.97 7.54
CA HIS A 68 -16.08 9.62 6.67
C HIS A 68 -15.61 8.16 6.83
N ILE A 69 -15.59 7.61 8.06
CA ILE A 69 -15.23 6.21 8.30
C ILE A 69 -16.27 5.24 7.67
N LEU A 70 -17.57 5.55 7.79
CA LEU A 70 -18.63 4.77 7.15
C LEU A 70 -18.47 4.77 5.62
N TYR A 71 -18.16 5.91 5.02
CA TYR A 71 -17.92 6.00 3.57
C TYR A 71 -16.70 5.18 3.13
N MET A 72 -15.62 5.13 3.93
CA MET A 72 -14.48 4.27 3.61
C MET A 72 -14.90 2.79 3.55
N SER A 73 -15.65 2.30 4.54
CA SER A 73 -16.14 0.91 4.52
C SER A 73 -16.98 0.59 3.28
N LEU A 74 -17.83 1.54 2.85
CA LEU A 74 -18.66 1.40 1.65
C LEU A 74 -17.83 1.42 0.36
N VAL A 75 -16.82 2.30 0.29
CA VAL A 75 -15.95 2.43 -0.87
C VAL A 75 -15.13 1.16 -1.09
N TYR A 76 -14.53 0.63 -0.03
CA TYR A 76 -13.70 -0.58 -0.10
C TYR A 76 -14.55 -1.81 -0.41
N SER A 77 -15.69 -2.00 0.27
CA SER A 77 -16.59 -3.14 0.02
C SER A 77 -17.20 -3.17 -1.37
N ARG A 78 -17.38 -2.02 -2.02
CA ARG A 78 -17.87 -1.92 -3.42
C ARG A 78 -16.76 -1.92 -4.47
N SER A 79 -15.50 -1.97 -4.04
CA SER A 79 -14.38 -2.00 -4.97
C SER A 79 -14.24 -3.39 -5.62
N GLN A 80 -13.63 -3.45 -6.80
CA GLN A 80 -13.25 -4.72 -7.44
C GLN A 80 -11.99 -5.33 -6.80
N GLY A 81 -11.45 -4.72 -5.74
CA GLY A 81 -10.21 -5.09 -5.09
C GLY A 81 -9.37 -3.87 -4.73
N ASN A 82 -8.46 -4.09 -3.79
CA ASN A 82 -7.57 -3.08 -3.25
C ASN A 82 -6.14 -3.27 -3.76
N LEU A 83 -5.59 -2.23 -4.39
CA LEU A 83 -4.23 -2.19 -4.89
C LEU A 83 -3.33 -1.57 -3.82
N VAL A 84 -2.52 -2.42 -3.18
CA VAL A 84 -1.60 -2.00 -2.13
C VAL A 84 -0.26 -1.58 -2.74
N TYR A 85 0.12 -0.33 -2.52
CA TYR A 85 1.42 0.22 -2.86
C TYR A 85 2.32 0.26 -1.62
N LEU A 86 3.32 -0.61 -1.60
CA LEU A 86 4.29 -0.72 -0.51
C LEU A 86 5.52 0.16 -0.71
N GLY A 87 5.53 1.08 -1.66
CA GLY A 87 6.73 1.85 -2.01
C GLY A 87 7.67 1.14 -2.99
N GLU A 88 8.66 1.90 -3.47
CA GLU A 88 9.69 1.41 -4.37
C GLU A 88 10.55 0.31 -3.74
N ASP A 89 11.00 -0.63 -4.55
CA ASP A 89 11.93 -1.69 -4.16
C ASP A 89 13.38 -1.20 -4.29
N THR A 90 13.82 -0.34 -3.38
CA THR A 90 15.15 0.31 -3.46
C THR A 90 16.32 -0.62 -3.10
N ASP A 91 16.06 -1.66 -2.32
CA ASP A 91 17.08 -2.63 -1.88
C ASP A 91 17.04 -3.94 -2.70
N GLY A 92 16.13 -4.06 -3.67
CA GLY A 92 15.97 -5.23 -4.53
C GLY A 92 15.49 -6.48 -3.80
N THR A 93 14.94 -6.35 -2.59
CA THR A 93 14.57 -7.48 -1.75
C THR A 93 13.12 -7.93 -1.92
N ALA A 94 12.26 -7.13 -2.59
CA ALA A 94 10.83 -7.41 -2.66
C ALA A 94 10.51 -8.76 -3.30
N ALA A 95 11.17 -9.09 -4.42
CA ALA A 95 10.92 -10.36 -5.11
C ALA A 95 11.22 -11.57 -4.21
N LEU A 96 12.34 -11.52 -3.47
CA LEU A 96 12.70 -12.55 -2.50
C LEU A 96 11.64 -12.63 -1.39
N ALA A 97 11.29 -11.50 -0.76
CA ALA A 97 10.30 -11.46 0.31
C ALA A 97 8.95 -12.08 -0.10
N PHE A 98 8.41 -11.70 -1.27
CA PHE A 98 7.14 -12.25 -1.77
C PHE A 98 7.24 -13.74 -2.13
N SER A 99 8.38 -14.20 -2.66
CA SER A 99 8.60 -15.62 -2.91
C SER A 99 8.65 -16.44 -1.62
N THR A 100 9.30 -15.91 -0.57
CA THR A 100 9.34 -16.53 0.76
C THR A 100 7.95 -16.59 1.38
N ILE A 101 7.15 -15.51 1.32
CA ILE A 101 5.76 -15.52 1.81
C ILE A 101 4.92 -16.59 1.09
N ARG A 102 5.02 -16.69 -0.24
CA ARG A 102 4.28 -17.71 -1.00
C ARG A 102 4.66 -19.12 -0.57
N ARG A 103 5.96 -19.38 -0.41
CA ARG A 103 6.48 -20.66 0.07
C ARG A 103 5.98 -21.01 1.48
N LEU A 104 5.86 -20.02 2.37
CA LEU A 104 5.33 -20.20 3.73
C LEU A 104 3.82 -20.43 3.75
N ARG A 105 3.08 -19.81 2.83
CA ARG A 105 1.62 -20.01 2.72
C ARG A 105 1.26 -21.41 2.23
N ASP A 106 2.02 -21.91 1.26
CA ASP A 106 1.72 -23.16 0.56
C ASP A 106 2.22 -24.41 1.33
N LYS A 107 2.88 -24.25 2.48
CA LYS A 107 3.42 -25.35 3.31
C LYS A 107 3.01 -25.21 4.78
N ASP A 108 2.87 -26.35 5.46
CA ASP A 108 2.39 -26.46 6.83
C ASP A 108 3.30 -25.76 7.86
N LYS A 109 2.77 -25.43 9.04
CA LYS A 109 3.38 -24.57 10.09
C LYS A 109 4.79 -24.98 10.57
N SER A 110 5.27 -26.17 10.26
CA SER A 110 6.55 -26.70 10.76
C SER A 110 7.79 -25.94 10.29
N MET A 111 7.72 -25.18 9.19
CA MET A 111 8.88 -24.51 8.58
C MET A 111 9.15 -23.10 9.11
N LEU A 112 8.25 -22.49 9.89
CA LEU A 112 8.56 -21.25 10.63
C LEU A 112 9.71 -21.46 11.63
N LEU A 113 9.87 -22.70 12.11
CA LEU A 113 10.99 -23.12 12.93
C LEU A 113 12.28 -23.25 12.09
N ASP A 114 12.18 -23.68 10.84
CA ASP A 114 13.35 -23.81 9.94
C ASP A 114 13.91 -22.46 9.50
N LEU A 115 13.07 -21.42 9.33
CA LEU A 115 13.56 -20.06 9.11
C LEU A 115 14.41 -19.54 10.27
N LYS A 116 14.10 -19.97 11.52
CA LYS A 116 14.90 -19.62 12.71
C LYS A 116 16.23 -20.37 12.78
N ASN A 117 16.37 -21.51 12.08
CA ASN A 117 17.63 -22.23 12.01
C ASN A 117 18.55 -21.54 11.00
N GLU A 118 19.63 -20.93 11.47
CA GLU A 118 20.54 -20.11 10.69
C GLU A 118 21.27 -20.92 9.60
N THR A 119 20.69 -21.00 8.41
CA THR A 119 21.43 -21.23 7.17
C THR A 119 21.59 -19.90 6.44
N SER A 120 22.66 -19.75 5.64
CA SER A 120 22.93 -18.51 4.88
C SER A 120 21.75 -18.08 3.98
N ALA A 121 21.01 -19.06 3.43
CA ALA A 121 19.78 -18.83 2.66
C ALA A 121 18.65 -18.23 3.52
N ASN A 122 18.46 -18.72 4.75
CA ASN A 122 17.45 -18.19 5.67
C ASN A 122 17.77 -16.75 6.11
N GLY A 123 19.05 -16.39 6.23
CA GLY A 123 19.45 -15.03 6.59
C GLY A 123 19.04 -13.97 5.56
N ALA A 124 19.13 -14.28 4.26
CA ALA A 124 18.71 -13.38 3.19
C ALA A 124 17.18 -13.24 3.15
N GLU A 125 16.45 -14.35 3.31
CA GLU A 125 14.99 -14.36 3.38
C GLU A 125 14.46 -13.57 4.58
N ILE A 126 15.05 -13.78 5.78
CA ILE A 126 14.68 -13.02 6.99
C ILE A 126 14.92 -11.52 6.77
N ARG A 127 16.07 -11.14 6.18
CA ARG A 127 16.34 -9.72 5.88
C ARG A 127 15.33 -9.14 4.89
N ALA A 128 14.98 -9.87 3.84
CA ALA A 128 13.99 -9.43 2.86
C ALA A 128 12.59 -9.28 3.48
N LEU A 129 12.16 -10.24 4.32
CA LEU A 129 10.90 -10.14 5.07
C LEU A 129 10.93 -8.98 6.06
N THR A 130 12.04 -8.79 6.77
CA THR A 130 12.21 -7.70 7.73
C THR A 130 12.14 -6.34 7.03
N SER A 131 12.81 -6.20 5.89
CA SER A 131 12.73 -5.00 5.04
C SER A 131 11.28 -4.75 4.61
N LEU A 132 10.59 -5.77 4.08
CA LEU A 132 9.20 -5.67 3.63
C LEU A 132 8.25 -5.24 4.76
N PHE A 133 8.27 -5.91 5.92
CA PHE A 133 7.37 -5.59 7.04
C PHE A 133 7.74 -4.31 7.79
N SER A 134 8.95 -3.80 7.60
CA SER A 134 9.36 -2.49 8.14
C SER A 134 8.78 -1.32 7.36
N ARG A 135 8.22 -1.56 6.17
CA ARG A 135 7.70 -0.50 5.30
C ARG A 135 6.56 0.27 5.96
N PRO A 136 6.45 1.60 5.72
CA PRO A 136 5.48 2.47 6.43
C PRO A 136 4.03 2.01 6.32
N TRP A 137 3.67 1.36 5.22
CA TRP A 137 2.33 0.84 5.00
C TRP A 137 1.87 -0.10 6.12
N PHE A 138 2.72 -1.03 6.57
CA PHE A 138 2.40 -1.99 7.64
C PHE A 138 2.20 -1.35 9.03
N ARG A 139 2.62 -0.09 9.20
CA ARG A 139 2.51 0.64 10.47
C ARG A 139 1.25 1.49 10.55
N ARG A 140 0.41 1.51 9.51
CA ARG A 140 -0.84 2.29 9.48
C ARG A 140 -1.91 1.59 10.32
N ALA A 141 -2.59 2.33 11.18
CA ALA A 141 -3.71 1.81 12.00
C ALA A 141 -4.87 1.25 11.13
N TRP A 142 -5.02 1.73 9.89
CA TRP A 142 -6.13 1.41 9.00
C TRP A 142 -5.96 0.10 8.20
N VAL A 143 -4.82 -0.60 8.33
CA VAL A 143 -4.57 -1.89 7.62
C VAL A 143 -5.66 -2.92 7.93
N VAL A 144 -6.23 -2.90 9.15
CA VAL A 144 -7.29 -3.83 9.55
C VAL A 144 -8.56 -3.65 8.71
N GLN A 145 -8.96 -2.42 8.38
CA GLN A 145 -10.15 -2.18 7.55
C GLN A 145 -9.93 -2.57 6.08
N GLU A 146 -8.69 -2.47 5.60
CA GLU A 146 -8.34 -2.77 4.20
C GLU A 146 -8.11 -4.26 3.91
N VAL A 147 -7.93 -5.07 4.95
CA VAL A 147 -7.69 -6.53 4.86
C VAL A 147 -8.94 -7.35 5.21
N VAL A 148 -9.88 -6.77 5.97
CA VAL A 148 -11.10 -7.46 6.46
C VAL A 148 -12.33 -7.21 5.57
N LEU A 149 -12.34 -6.15 4.76
CA LEU A 149 -13.43 -5.77 3.86
C LEU A 149 -13.06 -6.00 2.39
#